data_AF-A0A943YYN7-F1
#
_entry.id   AF-A0A943YYN7-F1
#
_cell.length_a   1.000
_cell.length_b   1.000
_cell.length_c   1.000
_cell.angle_alpha   90.00
_cell.angle_beta   90.00
_cell.angle_gamma   90.00
#
_symmetry.space_group_name_H-M   'P 1'
#
loop_
_entity.id
_entity.type
_entity.pdbx_description
1 polymer ?
#
loop_
_entity_poly.entity_id
_entity_poly.type
_entity_poly.pdbx_seq_one_letter_code
_entity_poly.pdbx_strand_id
1 'polypeptide(L)'
;MGRTKSIAKTSTSIAAAWEKGGEIEATRQSVRKYAEVIDVTESGRDMKPLITGMFEAIDRLKALEEAEAAREGDTPLSQILGMGDGV
;
A
#
# COMPACT_ATOMS: atom_id res chain seq x y z
N MET A 1 0.14 -21.51 28.60
CA MET A 1 1.18 -20.75 27.86
C MET A 1 0.70 -20.60 26.43
N GLY A 2 0.14 -19.45 26.07
CA GLY A 2 -0.36 -19.19 24.72
C GLY A 2 0.82 -19.03 23.76
N ARG A 3 0.81 -19.77 22.65
CA ARG A 3 1.75 -19.57 21.55
C ARG A 3 1.45 -18.20 20.96
N THR A 4 2.26 -17.20 21.26
CA THR A 4 2.29 -15.97 20.46
C THR A 4 2.76 -16.38 19.07
N LYS A 5 1.82 -16.47 18.11
CA LYS A 5 2.18 -16.57 16.69
C LYS A 5 3.10 -15.37 16.41
N SER A 6 4.32 -15.67 15.97
CA SER A 6 5.29 -14.64 15.59
C SER A 6 4.61 -13.73 14.58
N ILE A 7 4.47 -12.44 14.89
CA ILE A 7 4.07 -11.43 13.90
C ILE A 7 5.09 -11.53 12.77
N ALA A 8 4.62 -11.64 11.53
CA ALA A 8 5.49 -11.64 10.37
C ALA A 8 6.37 -10.37 10.43
N LYS A 9 7.69 -10.55 10.52
CA LYS A 9 8.62 -9.42 10.50
C LYS A 9 8.67 -8.93 9.05
N THR A 10 7.80 -7.97 8.70
CA THR A 10 8.13 -7.06 7.60
C THR A 10 9.46 -6.42 7.95
N SER A 11 10.52 -6.81 7.24
CA SER A 11 11.89 -6.34 7.47
C SER A 11 12.04 -4.82 7.29
N THR A 12 11.09 -4.19 6.60
CA THR A 12 11.05 -2.75 6.34
C THR A 12 10.04 -2.05 7.25
N SER A 13 10.50 -1.03 7.98
CA SER A 13 9.63 -0.13 8.74
C SER A 13 8.94 0.88 7.80
N ILE A 14 7.82 1.46 8.23
CA ILE A 14 7.14 2.51 7.45
C ILE A 14 8.06 3.73 7.29
N ALA A 15 8.82 4.08 8.34
CA ALA A 15 9.79 5.16 8.29
C ALA A 15 10.89 4.92 7.23
N ALA A 16 11.45 3.71 7.18
CA ALA A 16 12.45 3.36 6.16
C ALA A 16 11.86 3.35 4.74
N ALA A 17 10.60 2.93 4.58
CA ALA A 17 9.89 3.00 3.31
C ALA A 17 9.67 4.46 2.86
N TRP A 18 9.32 5.34 3.80
CA TRP A 18 9.17 6.77 3.56
C TRP A 18 10.49 7.40 3.12
N GLU A 19 11.59 7.15 3.82
CA GLU A 19 12.91 7.69 3.47
C GLU A 19 13.37 7.25 2.08
N LYS A 20 13.06 6.01 1.69
CA LYS A 20 13.51 5.44 0.42
C LYS A 20 12.65 5.85 -0.78
N GLY A 21 11.32 5.86 -0.62
CA GLY A 21 10.38 5.95 -1.73
C GLY A 21 9.20 6.89 -1.46
N GLY A 22 9.32 7.74 -0.45
CA GLY A 22 8.31 8.74 -0.10
C GLY A 22 6.97 8.12 0.29
N GLU A 23 5.91 8.87 0.03
CA GLU A 23 4.57 8.53 0.47
C GLU A 23 4.02 7.24 -0.20
N ILE A 24 4.32 7.01 -1.48
CA ILE A 24 3.86 5.82 -2.20
C ILE A 24 4.42 4.54 -1.57
N GLU A 25 5.73 4.47 -1.35
CA GLU A 25 6.33 3.26 -0.78
C GLU A 25 5.96 3.09 0.70
N ALA A 26 5.80 4.19 1.46
CA ALA A 26 5.28 4.12 2.82
C ALA A 26 3.84 3.59 2.89
N THR A 27 2.98 4.01 1.96
CA THR A 27 1.60 3.54 1.86
C THR A 27 1.55 2.08 1.43
N ARG A 28 2.35 1.69 0.42
CA ARG A 28 2.50 0.29 -0.01
C ARG A 28 2.97 -0.62 1.13
N GLN A 29 3.92 -0.15 1.93
CA GLN A 29 4.41 -0.88 3.10
C GLN A 29 3.35 -0.98 4.21
N SER A 30 2.50 0.03 4.37
CA SER A 30 1.39 0.01 5.32
C SER A 30 0.34 -1.04 4.93
N VAL A 31 -0.02 -1.13 3.64
CA VAL A 31 -0.92 -2.19 3.13
C VAL A 31 -0.38 -3.58 3.43
N ARG A 32 0.92 -3.83 3.16
CA ARG A 32 1.57 -5.12 3.47
C ARG A 32 1.48 -5.46 4.96
N LYS A 33 1.77 -4.49 5.83
CA LYS A 33 1.69 -4.67 7.29
C LYS A 33 0.27 -4.96 7.77
N TYR A 34 -0.75 -4.29 7.23
CA TYR A 34 -2.14 -4.61 7.56
C TYR A 34 -2.49 -6.04 7.18
N ALA A 35 -2.15 -6.48 5.96
CA ALA A 35 -2.40 -7.84 5.50
C ALA A 35 -1.75 -8.88 6.43
N GLU A 36 -0.47 -8.69 6.79
CA GLU A 36 0.25 -9.57 7.72
C GLU A 36 -0.42 -9.66 9.09
N VAL A 37 -0.86 -8.53 9.64
CA VAL A 37 -1.51 -8.51 10.95
C VAL A 37 -2.89 -9.16 10.88
N ILE A 38 -3.65 -8.93 9.82
CA ILE A 38 -4.96 -9.56 9.60
C ILE A 38 -4.82 -11.09 9.57
N ASP A 39 -3.84 -11.63 8.82
CA ASP A 39 -3.61 -13.07 8.68
C ASP A 39 -3.35 -13.78 10.03
N VAL A 40 -2.75 -13.08 10.99
CA VAL A 40 -2.46 -13.62 12.32
C VAL A 40 -3.50 -13.24 13.38
N THR A 41 -4.46 -12.37 13.06
CA THR A 41 -5.48 -11.89 14.00
C THR A 41 -6.65 -12.87 14.07
N GLU A 42 -6.83 -13.50 15.23
CA GLU A 42 -7.92 -14.45 15.46
C GLU A 42 -9.18 -13.77 16.04
N SER A 43 -9.03 -12.57 16.60
CA SER A 43 -10.11 -11.80 17.22
C SER A 43 -10.92 -11.03 16.17
N GLY A 44 -12.19 -11.40 16.00
CA GLY A 44 -13.11 -10.68 15.11
C GLY A 44 -13.35 -9.22 15.51
N ARG A 45 -13.23 -8.89 16.80
CA ARG A 45 -13.30 -7.51 17.30
C ARG A 45 -12.13 -6.67 16.77
N ASP A 46 -10.95 -7.28 16.71
CA ASP A 46 -9.72 -6.59 16.31
C ASP A 46 -9.54 -6.61 14.78
N MET A 47 -10.15 -7.57 14.06
CA MET A 47 -10.13 -7.60 12.59
C MET A 47 -10.81 -6.39 11.94
N LYS A 48 -11.96 -5.94 12.46
CA LYS A 48 -12.72 -4.86 11.82
C LYS A 48 -11.91 -3.57 11.62
N PRO A 49 -11.27 -2.98 12.65
CA PRO A 49 -10.44 -1.78 12.46
C PRO A 49 -9.23 -2.04 11.55
N LEU A 50 -8.63 -3.23 11.58
CA LEU A 50 -7.51 -3.59 10.70
C LEU A 50 -7.92 -3.63 9.22
N ILE A 51 -9.07 -4.24 8.91
CA ILE A 51 -9.60 -4.32 7.55
C ILE A 51 -9.97 -2.92 7.04
N THR A 52 -10.62 -2.09 7.86
CA THR A 52 -10.94 -0.71 7.49
C THR A 52 -9.67 0.09 7.20
N GLY A 53 -8.67 0.05 8.09
CA GLY A 53 -7.40 0.74 7.86
C GLY A 53 -6.65 0.23 6.62
N MET A 54 -6.75 -1.07 6.30
CA MET A 54 -6.18 -1.62 5.07
C MET A 54 -6.85 -1.04 3.82
N PHE A 55 -8.18 -0.95 3.79
CA PHE A 55 -8.90 -0.38 2.64
C PHE A 55 -8.60 1.11 2.47
N GLU A 56 -8.54 1.87 3.56
CA GLU A 56 -8.14 3.29 3.51
C GLU A 56 -6.72 3.46 2.95
N ALA A 57 -5.78 2.59 3.35
CA ALA A 57 -4.43 2.60 2.80
C ALA A 57 -4.38 2.23 1.31
N ILE A 58 -5.21 1.28 0.86
CA ILE A 58 -5.33 0.91 -0.56
C ILE A 58 -5.90 2.08 -1.38
N ASP A 59 -6.93 2.75 -0.88
CA ASP A 59 -7.53 3.90 -1.56
C ASP A 59 -6.53 5.06 -1.66
N ARG A 60 -5.76 5.30 -0.60
CA ARG A 60 -4.66 6.28 -0.64
C ARG A 60 -3.60 5.89 -1.66
N LEU A 61 -3.21 4.63 -1.72
CA LEU A 61 -2.20 4.15 -2.67
C LEU A 61 -2.65 4.36 -4.12
N LYS A 62 -3.88 3.98 -4.45
CA LYS A 62 -4.47 4.21 -5.78
C LYS A 62 -4.46 5.68 -6.16
N ALA A 63 -4.91 6.56 -5.26
CA ALA A 63 -4.93 8.00 -5.51
C ALA A 63 -3.52 8.58 -5.77
N LEU A 64 -2.49 8.04 -5.08
CA LEU A 64 -1.12 8.46 -5.30
C LEU A 64 -0.55 7.94 -6.63
N GLU A 65 -0.80 6.68 -6.97
CA GLU A 65 -0.35 6.07 -8.23
C GLU A 65 -1.04 6.76 -9.43
N GLU A 66 -2.33 7.10 -9.32
CA GLU A 66 -3.05 7.88 -10.33
C GLU A 66 -2.49 9.30 -10.49
N ALA A 67 -2.15 9.97 -9.38
CA ALA A 67 -1.55 11.29 -9.42
C ALA A 67 -0.13 11.27 -10.04
N GLU A 68 0.64 10.22 -9.78
CA GLU A 68 1.96 10.03 -10.38
C GLU A 68 1.85 9.74 -11.88
N ALA A 69 0.96 8.84 -12.31
CA ALA A 69 0.71 8.57 -13.72
C ALA A 69 0.24 9.83 -14.48
N ALA A 70 -0.64 10.63 -13.87
CA ALA A 70 -1.07 11.90 -14.44
C ALA A 70 0.08 12.91 -14.57
N ARG A 71 1.03 12.94 -13.61
CA ARG A 71 2.22 13.79 -13.65
C ARG A 71 3.19 13.36 -14.76
N GLU A 72 3.33 12.05 -14.98
CA GLU A 72 4.24 11.48 -15.98
C GLU A 72 3.67 11.51 -17.41
N GLY A 73 2.45 12.05 -17.58
CA GLY A 73 1.77 12.14 -18.87
C GLY A 73 1.14 10.83 -19.31
N ASP A 74 1.27 9.76 -18.53
CA ASP A 74 0.71 8.42 -18.77
C ASP A 74 -0.76 8.38 -18.33
N THR A 75 -1.56 9.24 -18.96
CA THR A 75 -3.01 9.27 -18.76
C THR A 75 -3.66 8.16 -19.58
N PRO A 76 -4.84 7.63 -19.19
CA PRO A 76 -5.60 6.72 -20.04
C PRO A 76 -5.86 7.30 -21.45
N LEU A 77 -5.97 8.63 -21.55
CA LEU A 77 -6.07 9.33 -22.83
C LEU A 77 -4.77 9.21 -23.65
N SER A 78 -3.59 9.30 -23.03
CA SER A 78 -2.29 9.15 -23.71
C SER A 78 -2.09 7.75 -24.31
N GLN A 79 -2.58 6.71 -23.63
CA GLN A 79 -2.57 5.32 -24.11
C GLN A 79 -3.53 5.12 -25.29
N ILE A 80 -4.70 5.76 -25.25
CA ILE A 80 -5.68 5.75 -26.36
C ILE A 80 -5.15 6.56 -27.56
N LEU A 81 -4.44 7.65 -27.31
CA LEU A 81 -3.90 8.54 -28.34
C LEU A 81 -2.56 8.07 -28.93
N GLY A 82 -1.98 6.98 -28.45
CA GLY A 82 -0.73 6.41 -28.97
C GLY A 82 0.48 7.34 -28.81
N MET A 83 0.44 8.28 -27.85
CA MET A 83 1.51 9.28 -27.65
C MET A 83 2.73 8.72 -26.90
N GLY A 84 2.77 7.40 -26.65
CA GLY A 84 3.90 6.71 -26.02
C GLY A 84 5.13 6.51 -26.91
N ASP A 85 5.03 6.74 -28.22
CA ASP A 85 6.17 6.69 -29.16
C ASP A 85 6.47 8.10 -29.69
N GLY A 86 7.27 8.88 -28.96
CA GLY A 86 7.60 10.24 -29.40
C GLY A 86 8.63 11.00 -28.55
N VAL A 87 9.88 10.51 -28.59
CA VAL A 87 11.15 11.16 -28.15
C VAL A 87 11.42 11.25 -26.65
#